data_AF-A0AAP4A2A9-F1
#
_entry.id   AF-A0AAP4A2A9-F1
#
_cell.length_a   1.000
_cell.length_b   1.000
_cell.length_c   1.000
_cell.angle_alpha   90.00
_cell.angle_beta   90.00
_cell.angle_gamma   90.00
#
_symmetry.space_group_name_H-M   'P 1'
#
loop_
_entity.id
_entity.type
_entity.pdbx_description
1 polymer ?
#
loop_
_entity_poly.entity_id
_entity_poly.type
_entity_poly.pdbx_seq_one_letter_code
_entity_poly.pdbx_strand_id
1 'polypeptide(L)'
;MFNRIYTSGISEKEIIKKLEENLEKEHLISVLSRMYINYLADSVEDKSYLMKEVQEAYYISQRSGIVAQFLLLVHPYVRKYAGISQITFLYDSYRGVYEDCWPRGLLPNMKDTLIKSKVLSSKEVSILEKLDRLINIQGEELDSMEVRKLYEYFFEGKDPLEVIFTLPM
;
A
#
# COMPACT_ATOMS: atom_id res chain seq x y z
N MET A 1 -16.16 8.98 -0.62
CA MET A 1 -17.35 8.52 -1.37
C MET A 1 -18.01 7.29 -0.76
N PHE A 2 -17.28 6.39 -0.09
CA PHE A 2 -17.80 5.13 0.47
C PHE A 2 -18.61 5.24 1.77
N ASN A 3 -18.49 6.33 2.54
CA ASN A 3 -19.29 6.54 3.76
C ASN A 3 -20.81 6.70 3.54
N ARG A 4 -21.27 6.81 2.28
CA ARG A 4 -22.71 6.95 1.95
C ARG A 4 -23.44 5.63 1.69
N ILE A 5 -22.73 4.50 1.60
CA ILE A 5 -23.37 3.20 1.32
C ILE A 5 -24.03 2.63 2.59
N TYR A 6 -23.43 2.83 3.76
CA TYR A 6 -24.00 2.35 5.03
C TYR A 6 -25.34 3.02 5.40
N THR A 7 -25.64 4.19 4.85
CA THR A 7 -26.87 4.93 5.13
C THR A 7 -28.11 4.43 4.37
N SER A 8 -27.99 3.52 3.40
CA SER A 8 -29.12 3.06 2.58
C SER A 8 -29.75 1.72 3.03
N GLY A 9 -29.23 1.08 4.08
CA GLY A 9 -29.74 -0.22 4.56
C GLY A 9 -29.51 -1.41 3.61
N ILE A 10 -28.74 -1.21 2.54
CA ILE A 10 -28.37 -2.26 1.57
C ILE A 10 -27.20 -3.05 2.14
N SER A 11 -27.29 -4.37 2.14
CA SER A 11 -26.19 -5.22 2.62
C SER A 11 -25.03 -5.23 1.62
N GLU A 12 -23.79 -5.30 2.10
CA GLU A 12 -22.60 -5.41 1.23
C GLU A 12 -22.68 -6.62 0.29
N LYS A 13 -23.26 -7.74 0.75
CA LYS A 13 -23.51 -8.94 -0.08
C LYS A 13 -24.38 -8.63 -1.30
N GLU A 14 -25.40 -7.81 -1.12
CA GLU A 14 -26.30 -7.41 -2.19
C GLU A 14 -25.62 -6.48 -3.21
N ILE A 15 -24.69 -5.65 -2.73
CA ILE A 15 -23.86 -4.81 -3.59
C ILE A 15 -22.93 -5.68 -4.42
N ILE A 16 -22.20 -6.61 -3.80
CA ILE A 16 -21.30 -7.53 -4.51
C ILE A 16 -22.07 -8.31 -5.58
N LYS A 17 -23.23 -8.88 -5.23
CA LYS A 17 -24.07 -9.61 -6.17
C LYS A 17 -24.50 -8.75 -7.36
N LYS A 18 -24.94 -7.51 -7.12
CA LYS A 18 -25.30 -6.59 -8.21
C LYS A 18 -24.09 -6.22 -9.07
N LEU A 19 -22.91 -6.06 -8.49
CA LEU A 19 -21.69 -5.80 -9.26
C LEU A 19 -21.34 -7.02 -10.12
N GLU A 20 -21.43 -8.24 -9.58
CA GLU A 20 -21.23 -9.50 -10.31
C GLU A 20 -22.20 -9.68 -11.48
N GLU A 21 -23.46 -9.29 -11.30
CA GLU A 21 -24.50 -9.39 -12.35
C GLU A 21 -24.35 -8.35 -13.46
N ASN A 22 -23.67 -7.22 -13.22
CA ASN A 22 -23.68 -6.06 -14.11
C ASN A 22 -22.31 -5.63 -14.65
N LEU A 23 -21.21 -6.16 -14.11
CA LEU A 23 -19.86 -5.80 -14.52
C LEU A 23 -19.11 -6.98 -15.11
N GLU A 24 -18.30 -6.69 -16.13
CA GLU A 24 -17.30 -7.63 -16.60
C GLU A 24 -16.22 -7.87 -15.54
N LYS A 25 -15.59 -9.04 -15.58
CA LYS A 25 -14.62 -9.52 -14.58
C LYS A 25 -13.56 -8.49 -14.22
N GLU A 26 -12.91 -7.86 -15.19
CA GLU A 26 -11.83 -6.90 -14.96
C GLU A 26 -12.32 -5.64 -14.21
N HIS A 27 -13.47 -5.10 -14.63
CA HIS A 27 -14.09 -3.95 -13.98
C HIS A 27 -14.56 -4.29 -12.58
N LEU A 28 -15.12 -5.49 -12.40
CA LEU A 28 -15.52 -6.01 -11.11
C LEU A 28 -14.34 -6.12 -10.15
N ILE A 29 -13.22 -6.70 -10.59
CA ILE A 29 -11.98 -6.77 -9.80
C ILE A 29 -11.49 -5.37 -9.44
N SER A 30 -11.45 -4.45 -10.40
CA SER A 30 -11.01 -3.08 -10.14
C SER A 30 -11.91 -2.34 -9.14
N VAL A 31 -13.22 -2.58 -9.14
CA VAL A 31 -14.16 -1.93 -8.21
C VAL A 31 -14.05 -2.56 -6.83
N LEU A 32 -14.13 -3.90 -6.75
CA LEU A 32 -14.11 -4.63 -5.48
C LEU A 32 -12.77 -4.48 -4.77
N SER A 33 -11.64 -4.49 -5.49
CA SER A 33 -10.31 -4.27 -4.90
C SER A 33 -10.11 -2.88 -4.31
N ARG A 34 -10.99 -1.90 -4.60
CA ARG A 34 -10.94 -0.56 -4.02
C ARG A 34 -11.94 -0.36 -2.89
N MET A 35 -12.89 -1.28 -2.75
CA MET A 35 -13.80 -1.30 -1.61
C MET A 35 -13.04 -1.92 -0.44
N TYR A 36 -12.90 -1.18 0.66
CA TYR A 36 -12.28 -1.66 1.90
C TYR A 36 -13.23 -2.68 2.56
N ILE A 37 -13.28 -3.89 2.01
CA ILE A 37 -14.20 -4.93 2.45
C ILE A 37 -13.48 -5.71 3.55
N ASN A 38 -13.64 -5.27 4.79
CA ASN A 38 -13.30 -6.05 5.99
C ASN A 38 -13.90 -7.48 5.94
N TYR A 39 -14.94 -7.70 5.12
CA TYR A 39 -15.61 -8.98 4.89
C TYR A 39 -14.80 -9.99 4.03
N LEU A 40 -13.78 -9.61 3.25
CA LEU A 40 -13.00 -10.61 2.46
C LEU A 40 -12.13 -11.51 3.37
N ALA A 41 -11.82 -11.04 4.58
CA ALA A 41 -11.13 -11.85 5.58
C ALA A 41 -12.06 -12.89 6.24
N ASP A 42 -13.36 -12.59 6.36
CA ASP A 42 -14.33 -13.37 7.15
C ASP A 42 -15.46 -14.04 6.33
N SER A 43 -15.60 -13.74 5.04
CA SER A 43 -16.55 -14.41 4.12
C SER A 43 -16.01 -15.74 3.60
N VAL A 44 -15.77 -16.65 4.54
CA VAL A 44 -15.08 -17.92 4.33
C VAL A 44 -15.93 -18.98 3.62
N GLU A 45 -17.18 -18.73 3.25
CA GLU A 45 -18.03 -19.80 2.69
C GLU A 45 -17.96 -19.98 1.17
N ASP A 46 -17.40 -19.04 0.40
CA ASP A 46 -17.12 -19.29 -1.01
C ASP A 46 -15.84 -18.58 -1.46
N LYS A 47 -14.71 -19.30 -1.37
CA LYS A 47 -13.44 -18.93 -2.03
C LYS A 47 -13.56 -19.10 -3.54
N SER A 48 -14.48 -18.37 -4.17
CA SER A 48 -14.54 -18.31 -5.63
C SER A 48 -13.19 -17.78 -6.16
N TYR A 49 -12.76 -18.29 -7.31
CA TYR A 49 -11.51 -17.88 -7.96
C TYR A 49 -11.44 -16.35 -8.15
N LEU A 50 -12.58 -15.73 -8.42
CA LEU A 50 -12.75 -14.28 -8.53
C LEU A 50 -12.36 -13.54 -7.23
N MET A 51 -12.79 -14.00 -6.06
CA MET A 51 -12.48 -13.31 -4.80
C MET A 51 -11.01 -13.37 -4.43
N LYS A 52 -10.29 -14.42 -4.87
CA LYS A 52 -8.82 -14.47 -4.74
C LYS A 52 -8.14 -13.40 -5.60
N GLU A 53 -8.58 -13.22 -6.84
CA GLU A 53 -8.04 -12.18 -7.72
C GLU A 53 -8.35 -10.77 -7.19
N VAL A 54 -9.55 -10.55 -6.65
CA VAL A 54 -9.93 -9.29 -5.98
C VAL A 54 -8.99 -9.00 -4.81
N GLN A 55 -8.74 -10.01 -3.96
CA GLN A 55 -7.87 -9.88 -2.80
C GLN A 55 -6.41 -9.61 -3.20
N GLU A 56 -5.91 -10.32 -4.21
CA GLU A 56 -4.57 -10.10 -4.75
C GLU A 56 -4.43 -8.68 -5.32
N ALA A 57 -5.39 -8.22 -6.12
CA ALA A 57 -5.41 -6.86 -6.66
C ALA A 57 -5.46 -5.80 -5.54
N TYR A 58 -6.22 -6.03 -4.47
CA TYR A 58 -6.23 -5.16 -3.30
C TYR A 58 -4.86 -5.11 -2.62
N TYR A 59 -4.21 -6.26 -2.40
CA TYR A 59 -2.88 -6.31 -1.78
C TYR A 59 -1.80 -5.67 -2.65
N ILE A 60 -1.84 -5.85 -3.97
CA ILE A 60 -0.96 -5.15 -4.91
C ILE A 60 -1.21 -3.65 -4.84
N SER A 61 -2.47 -3.20 -4.79
CA SER A 61 -2.81 -1.79 -4.63
C SER A 61 -2.20 -1.20 -3.35
N GLN A 62 -2.38 -1.87 -2.21
CA GLN A 62 -1.77 -1.47 -0.93
C GLN A 62 -0.24 -1.40 -1.02
N ARG A 63 0.38 -2.47 -1.54
CA ARG A 63 1.83 -2.55 -1.72
C ARG A 63 2.34 -1.44 -2.61
N SER A 64 1.66 -1.20 -3.73
CA SER A 64 2.06 -0.19 -4.70
C SER A 64 2.05 1.21 -4.08
N GLY A 65 1.05 1.53 -3.27
CA GLY A 65 1.00 2.77 -2.50
C GLY A 65 2.20 2.90 -1.58
N ILE A 66 2.43 1.91 -0.72
CA ILE A 66 3.49 1.98 0.31
C ILE A 66 4.89 2.03 -0.32
N VAL A 67 5.20 1.11 -1.23
CA VAL A 67 6.54 0.96 -1.80
C VAL A 67 6.86 2.09 -2.78
N ALA A 68 5.89 2.59 -3.55
CA ALA A 68 6.12 3.75 -4.42
C ALA A 68 6.43 5.00 -3.60
N GLN A 69 5.73 5.24 -2.49
CA GLN A 69 6.07 6.39 -1.64
C GLN A 69 7.46 6.25 -1.01
N PHE A 70 7.82 5.05 -0.54
CA PHE A 70 9.19 4.79 -0.08
C PHE A 70 10.21 5.10 -1.17
N LEU A 71 10.03 4.56 -2.38
CA LEU A 71 10.89 4.81 -3.53
C LEU A 71 11.07 6.32 -3.76
N LEU A 72 9.97 7.06 -3.82
CA LEU A 72 10.02 8.50 -4.07
C LEU A 72 10.77 9.26 -2.97
N LEU A 73 10.67 8.80 -1.72
CA LEU A 73 11.36 9.41 -0.57
C LEU A 73 12.87 9.13 -0.55
N VAL A 74 13.31 7.93 -0.91
CA VAL A 74 14.72 7.52 -0.74
C VAL A 74 15.52 7.46 -2.04
N HIS A 75 14.87 7.51 -3.20
CA HIS A 75 15.57 7.37 -4.48
C HIS A 75 16.47 8.59 -4.76
N PRO A 76 17.78 8.40 -4.99
CA PRO A 76 18.74 9.51 -5.09
C PRO A 76 18.36 10.57 -6.13
N TYR A 77 17.92 10.16 -7.32
CA TYR A 77 17.53 11.09 -8.38
C TYR A 77 16.17 11.75 -8.13
N VAL A 78 15.22 11.04 -7.52
CA VAL A 78 13.90 11.61 -7.25
C VAL A 78 14.05 12.72 -6.21
N ARG A 79 14.83 12.48 -5.15
CA ARG A 79 15.12 13.51 -4.15
C ARG A 79 15.95 14.66 -4.69
N LYS A 80 17.04 14.39 -5.43
CA LYS A 80 17.88 15.43 -6.02
C LYS A 80 17.07 16.46 -6.82
N TYR A 81 16.03 16.01 -7.52
CA TYR A 81 15.19 16.87 -8.34
C TYR A 81 13.79 17.12 -7.76
N ALA A 82 13.52 16.77 -6.50
CA ALA A 82 12.17 16.85 -5.93
C ALA A 82 11.55 18.26 -6.03
N GLY A 83 12.36 19.31 -5.92
CA GLY A 83 11.90 20.70 -6.02
C GLY A 83 11.58 21.19 -7.44
N ILE A 84 11.94 20.43 -8.48
CA ILE A 84 11.69 20.78 -9.90
C ILE A 84 10.99 19.67 -10.69
N SER A 85 10.81 18.50 -10.06
CA SER A 85 10.20 17.32 -10.67
C SER A 85 8.71 17.53 -10.88
N GLN A 86 8.19 16.99 -11.99
CA GLN A 86 6.75 16.87 -12.24
C GLN A 86 6.16 15.60 -11.61
N ILE A 87 6.98 14.78 -10.95
CA ILE A 87 6.51 13.63 -10.20
C ILE A 87 5.84 14.16 -8.93
N THR A 88 4.51 14.14 -8.94
CA THR A 88 3.71 14.55 -7.79
C THR A 88 3.75 13.46 -6.74
N PHE A 89 4.27 13.80 -5.57
CA PHE A 89 4.09 12.99 -4.38
C PHE A 89 2.65 13.19 -3.93
N LEU A 90 1.93 12.09 -3.64
CA LEU A 90 0.58 12.17 -3.04
C LEU A 90 0.60 12.99 -1.74
N TYR A 91 1.78 13.09 -1.13
CA TYR A 91 2.05 13.83 0.09
C TYR A 91 3.22 14.78 -0.15
N ASP A 92 3.02 16.05 0.16
CA ASP A 92 4.01 17.11 0.09
C ASP A 92 5.10 17.02 1.18
N SER A 93 4.92 16.11 2.14
CA SER A 93 5.79 15.92 3.29
C SER A 93 5.93 14.44 3.65
N TYR A 94 7.08 14.08 4.23
CA TYR A 94 7.30 12.77 4.83
C TYR A 94 6.19 12.44 5.85
N ARG A 95 5.67 13.48 6.54
CA ARG A 95 4.57 13.36 7.49
C ARG A 95 3.26 12.89 6.84
N GLY A 96 2.89 13.40 5.66
CA GLY A 96 1.70 12.92 4.94
C GLY A 96 1.85 11.46 4.48
N VAL A 97 3.03 11.10 3.95
CA VAL A 97 3.35 9.69 3.64
C VAL A 97 3.25 8.84 4.90
N TYR A 98 3.69 9.38 6.02
CA TYR A 98 3.71 8.71 7.31
C TYR A 98 2.31 8.49 7.92
N GLU A 99 1.45 9.50 7.80
CA GLU A 99 0.10 9.50 8.40
C GLU A 99 -0.90 8.67 7.58
N ASP A 100 -0.72 8.54 6.26
CA ASP A 100 -1.66 7.80 5.42
C ASP A 100 -1.11 6.46 4.89
N CYS A 101 0.21 6.34 4.67
CA CYS A 101 0.81 5.16 4.05
C CYS A 101 1.70 4.36 5.01
N TRP A 102 2.01 4.88 6.21
CA TRP A 102 3.00 4.27 7.10
C TRP A 102 2.39 3.69 8.38
N PRO A 103 3.07 2.72 9.00
CA PRO A 103 2.57 2.00 10.17
C PRO A 103 2.23 2.76 11.47
N ARG A 104 2.34 4.09 11.54
CA ARG A 104 1.73 4.86 12.65
C ARG A 104 0.36 5.45 12.29
N GLY A 105 0.12 5.75 11.02
CA GLY A 105 -1.20 6.08 10.48
C GLY A 105 -2.13 4.88 10.40
N LEU A 106 -1.53 3.72 10.19
CA LEU A 106 -2.20 2.45 10.36
C LEU A 106 -2.24 2.11 11.85
N LEU A 107 -3.44 1.91 12.40
CA LEU A 107 -3.69 1.46 13.77
C LEU A 107 -2.67 0.39 14.24
N PRO A 108 -2.37 0.29 15.54
CA PRO A 108 -1.30 -0.56 16.11
C PRO A 108 -1.22 -2.04 15.67
N ASN A 109 -2.22 -2.56 14.95
CA ASN A 109 -2.32 -3.96 14.52
C ASN A 109 -2.09 -4.19 13.02
N MET A 110 -1.85 -3.14 12.23
CA MET A 110 -1.78 -3.28 10.77
C MET A 110 -0.43 -3.77 10.23
N LYS A 111 0.67 -3.61 10.98
CA LYS A 111 1.98 -4.17 10.58
C LYS A 111 1.91 -5.68 10.42
N ASP A 112 1.38 -6.34 11.46
CA ASP A 112 1.19 -7.78 11.47
C ASP A 112 0.21 -8.20 10.38
N THR A 113 -0.84 -7.41 10.12
CA THR A 113 -1.77 -7.65 9.01
C THR A 113 -1.07 -7.58 7.67
N LEU A 114 -0.27 -6.54 7.39
CA LEU A 114 0.46 -6.37 6.12
C LEU A 114 1.50 -7.47 5.88
N ILE A 115 2.14 -7.96 6.94
CA ILE A 115 3.06 -9.10 6.86
C ILE A 115 2.28 -10.39 6.62
N LYS A 116 1.22 -10.66 7.39
CA LYS A 116 0.38 -11.86 7.24
C LYS A 116 -0.30 -11.93 5.88
N SER A 117 -0.73 -10.80 5.35
CA SER A 117 -1.35 -10.67 4.02
C SER A 117 -0.32 -10.62 2.89
N LYS A 118 0.98 -10.71 3.19
CA LYS A 118 2.08 -10.62 2.22
C LYS A 118 2.00 -9.36 1.36
N VAL A 119 1.57 -8.23 1.93
CA VAL A 119 1.70 -6.92 1.28
C VAL A 119 3.13 -6.42 1.43
N LEU A 120 3.73 -6.65 2.61
CA LEU A 120 5.14 -6.36 2.89
C LEU A 120 5.80 -7.58 3.56
N SER A 121 7.09 -7.76 3.31
CA SER A 121 7.92 -8.70 4.07
C SER A 121 8.38 -8.08 5.39
N SER A 122 8.75 -8.92 6.36
CA SER A 122 9.31 -8.46 7.64
C SER A 122 10.57 -7.59 7.44
N LYS A 123 11.38 -7.93 6.44
CA LYS A 123 12.55 -7.14 6.05
C LYS A 123 12.16 -5.73 5.62
N GLU A 124 11.22 -5.62 4.68
CA GLU A 124 10.72 -4.32 4.20
C GLU A 124 10.21 -3.49 5.37
N VAL A 125 9.34 -4.06 6.22
CA VAL A 125 8.83 -3.38 7.43
C VAL A 125 9.96 -2.87 8.32
N SER A 126 11.01 -3.66 8.57
CA SER A 126 12.15 -3.22 9.38
C SER A 126 12.92 -2.03 8.78
N ILE A 127 13.02 -1.96 7.44
CA ILE A 127 13.68 -0.86 6.73
C ILE A 127 12.83 0.39 6.83
N LEU A 128 11.52 0.26 6.70
CA LEU A 128 10.56 1.33 6.91
C LEU A 128 10.66 1.86 8.37
N GLU A 129 10.69 1.00 9.37
CA GLU A 129 10.89 1.44 10.77
C GLU A 129 12.24 2.14 10.99
N LYS A 130 13.28 1.71 10.28
CA LYS A 130 14.58 2.37 10.33
C LYS A 130 14.52 3.76 9.72
N LEU A 131 13.85 3.95 8.58
CA LEU A 131 13.63 5.26 7.98
C LEU A 131 12.90 6.21 8.94
N ASP A 132 11.85 5.72 9.61
CA ASP A 132 11.10 6.49 10.61
C ASP A 132 11.99 6.98 11.75
N ARG A 133 12.81 6.08 12.31
CA ARG A 133 13.75 6.45 13.36
C ARG A 133 14.78 7.47 12.90
N LEU A 134 15.35 7.33 11.70
CA LEU A 134 16.34 8.28 11.19
C LEU A 134 15.73 9.69 11.08
N ILE A 135 14.54 9.82 10.49
CA ILE A 135 13.94 11.13 10.22
C ILE A 135 13.32 11.73 11.49
N ASN A 136 12.47 10.97 12.20
CA ASN A 136 11.63 11.52 13.26
C ASN A 136 12.27 11.48 14.65
N ILE A 137 13.26 10.62 14.89
CA ILE A 137 13.93 10.51 16.20
C ILE A 137 15.32 11.13 16.15
N GLN A 138 16.06 10.87 15.07
CA GLN A 138 17.45 11.32 14.94
C GLN A 138 17.59 12.64 14.17
N GLY A 139 16.53 13.08 13.47
CA GLY A 139 16.53 14.34 12.74
C GLY A 139 17.41 14.33 11.49
N GLU A 140 17.69 13.15 10.93
CA GLU A 140 18.49 12.99 9.71
C GLU A 140 17.80 13.62 8.50
N GLU A 141 18.59 14.25 7.63
CA GLU A 141 18.10 14.76 6.35
C GLU A 141 17.78 13.61 5.39
N LEU A 142 16.73 13.77 4.58
CA LEU A 142 16.29 12.73 3.63
C LEU A 142 17.33 12.38 2.56
N ASP A 143 18.31 13.25 2.32
CA ASP A 143 19.40 13.05 1.38
C ASP A 143 20.70 12.56 2.04
N SER A 144 20.68 12.27 3.35
CA SER A 144 21.82 11.70 4.08
C SER A 144 22.22 10.32 3.53
N MET A 145 23.48 9.95 3.73
CA MET A 145 24.01 8.69 3.24
C MET A 145 23.30 7.49 3.90
N GLU A 146 22.91 7.64 5.16
CA GLU A 146 22.19 6.68 5.99
C GLU A 146 20.81 6.38 5.41
N VAL A 147 20.07 7.41 4.98
CA VAL A 147 18.77 7.27 4.31
C VAL A 147 18.95 6.64 2.92
N ARG A 148 19.96 7.06 2.15
CA ARG A 148 20.24 6.49 0.82
C ARG A 148 20.56 5.00 0.86
N LYS A 149 21.30 4.54 1.87
CA LYS A 149 21.58 3.10 2.05
C LYS A 149 20.30 2.28 2.18
N LEU A 150 19.22 2.85 2.72
CA LEU A 150 17.94 2.13 2.84
C LEU A 150 17.35 1.77 1.47
N TYR A 151 17.58 2.59 0.43
CA TYR A 151 17.19 2.26 -0.94
C TYR A 151 17.86 0.96 -1.41
N GLU A 152 19.19 0.90 -1.30
CA GLU A 152 19.97 -0.27 -1.71
C GLU A 152 19.55 -1.53 -0.95
N TYR A 153 19.37 -1.42 0.36
CA TYR A 153 18.90 -2.53 1.19
C TYR A 153 17.48 -2.96 0.88
N PHE A 154 16.58 -2.03 0.52
CA PHE A 154 15.19 -2.36 0.25
C PHE A 154 15.06 -3.13 -1.07
N PHE A 155 15.65 -2.60 -2.15
CA PHE A 155 15.48 -3.12 -3.50
C PHE A 155 16.50 -4.20 -3.87
N GLU A 156 17.67 -4.28 -3.22
CA GLU A 156 18.70 -5.30 -3.48
C GLU A 156 19.10 -5.42 -4.96
N GLY A 157 19.10 -4.30 -5.69
CA GLY A 157 19.41 -4.28 -7.13
C GLY A 157 18.29 -4.77 -8.05
N LYS A 158 17.11 -5.13 -7.52
CA LYS A 158 15.90 -5.40 -8.31
C LYS A 158 15.33 -4.11 -8.89
N ASP A 159 14.57 -4.23 -9.98
CA ASP A 159 13.81 -3.11 -10.53
C ASP A 159 12.75 -2.67 -9.49
N PRO A 160 12.74 -1.39 -9.07
CA PRO A 160 11.73 -0.89 -8.16
C PRO A 160 10.28 -1.09 -8.64
N LEU A 161 10.03 -1.03 -9.95
CA LEU A 161 8.69 -1.26 -10.50
C LEU A 161 8.26 -2.72 -10.34
N GLU A 162 9.19 -3.66 -10.54
CA GLU A 162 8.92 -5.08 -10.29
C GLU A 162 8.57 -5.32 -8.82
N VAL A 163 9.31 -4.70 -7.90
CA VAL A 163 9.08 -4.81 -6.45
C VAL A 163 7.72 -4.20 -6.04
N ILE A 164 7.32 -3.08 -6.64
CA ILE A 164 6.04 -2.39 -6.37
C ILE A 164 4.85 -3.27 -6.75
N PHE A 165 4.93 -3.99 -7.87
CA PHE A 165 3.80 -4.77 -8.43
C PHE A 165 3.86 -6.27 -8.16
N THR A 166 4.79 -6.73 -7.31
CA THR A 166 4.94 -8.15 -6.96
C THR A 166 4.79 -8.36 -5.46
N LEU A 167 3.86 -9.22 -5.03
CA LEU A 167 3.71 -9.59 -3.63
C LEU A 167 4.89 -10.48 -3.17
N PRO A 168 5.44 -10.27 -1.96
CA PRO A 168 6.41 -11.17 -1.37
C PRO A 168 5.93 -12.63 -1.32
N MET A 169 6.85 -13.57 -1.58
CA MET A 169 6.59 -15.01 -1.47
C MET A 169 6.50 -15.48 -0.02
#